data_AF-A0AB73N8T4-F1
#
_entry.id   AF-A0AB73N8T4-F1
#
_cell.length_a   1.000
_cell.length_b   1.000
_cell.length_c   1.000
_cell.angle_alpha   90.00
_cell.angle_beta   90.00
_cell.angle_gamma   90.00
#
_symmetry.space_group_name_H-M   'P 1'
#
loop_
_entity.id
_entity.type
_entity.pdbx_description
1 polymer ?
#
loop_
_entity_poly.entity_id
_entity_poly.type
_entity_poly.pdbx_seq_one_letter_code
_entity_poly.pdbx_strand_id
1 'polypeptide(L)'
;MGVPQQTVGVSLGLEARIAQSRISRYETGMHVPDLKTALELAEALGVSLSSLVADTDRLAQIIELVRQLSDEQQEELTEHLSALTGPAAKTPEE
;
A
#
# COMPACT_ATOMS: atom_id res chain seq x y z
N MET A 1 3.95 34.44 -22.67
CA MET A 1 2.93 33.41 -22.43
C MET A 1 3.49 32.47 -21.38
N GLY A 2 3.23 32.79 -20.11
CA GLY A 2 3.84 32.13 -18.94
C GLY A 2 3.05 30.89 -18.54
N VAL A 3 3.76 29.78 -18.32
CA VAL A 3 3.20 28.56 -17.74
C VAL A 3 3.11 28.79 -16.22
N PRO A 4 1.94 28.59 -15.57
CA PRO A 4 1.79 28.89 -14.16
C PRO A 4 2.61 27.95 -13.29
N GLN A 5 3.51 28.55 -12.50
CA GLN A 5 4.39 27.93 -11.49
C GLN A 5 3.61 27.50 -10.24
N GLN A 6 2.54 26.71 -10.37
CA GLN A 6 1.70 26.31 -9.22
C GLN A 6 1.42 24.80 -9.12
N THR A 7 1.76 23.99 -10.13
CA THR A 7 1.41 22.55 -10.08
C THR A 7 2.55 21.66 -9.58
N VAL A 8 3.79 22.15 -9.54
CA VAL A 8 4.96 21.31 -9.18
C VAL A 8 5.19 21.25 -7.67
N GLY A 9 4.69 22.22 -6.89
CA GLY A 9 4.89 22.27 -5.43
C GLY A 9 3.93 21.37 -4.63
N VAL A 10 2.71 21.13 -5.13
CA VAL A 10 1.70 20.34 -4.42
C VAL A 10 2.01 18.85 -4.51
N SER A 11 2.38 18.35 -5.69
CA SER A 11 2.74 16.94 -5.90
C SER A 11 4.00 16.56 -5.10
N LEU A 12 5.05 17.39 -5.14
CA LEU A 12 6.26 17.19 -4.34
C LEU A 12 6.00 17.30 -2.82
N GLY A 13 5.13 18.22 -2.40
CA GLY A 13 4.75 18.37 -0.98
C GLY A 13 3.84 17.27 -0.46
N LEU A 14 3.11 16.58 -1.36
CA LEU A 14 2.33 15.39 -1.04
C LEU A 14 3.27 14.19 -0.95
N GLU A 15 4.07 13.91 -1.98
CA GLU A 15 5.07 12.83 -2.01
C GLU A 15 6.04 12.90 -0.82
N ALA A 16 6.55 14.09 -0.50
CA ALA A 16 7.41 14.30 0.66
C ALA A 16 6.66 14.08 1.99
N ARG A 17 5.39 14.49 2.10
CA ARG A 17 4.57 14.20 3.29
C ARG A 17 4.18 12.74 3.42
N ILE A 18 4.04 12.00 2.33
CA ILE A 18 3.79 10.54 2.37
C ILE A 18 5.04 9.82 2.83
N ALA A 19 6.19 10.15 2.26
CA ALA A 19 7.48 9.63 2.69
C ALA A 19 7.74 9.97 4.17
N GLN A 20 7.42 11.20 4.57
CA GLN A 20 7.51 11.64 5.96
C GLN A 20 6.43 11.01 6.86
N SER A 21 5.24 10.64 6.35
CA SER A 21 4.23 9.90 7.12
C SER A 21 4.65 8.44 7.36
N ARG A 22 5.38 7.85 6.41
CA ARG A 22 6.01 6.52 6.57
C ARG A 22 7.15 6.54 7.58
N ILE A 23 7.93 7.62 7.65
CA ILE A 23 9.04 7.78 8.61
C ILE A 23 8.52 8.23 10.00
N SER A 24 7.65 9.23 10.06
CA SER A 24 7.16 9.86 11.31
C SER A 24 6.29 8.93 12.17
N ARG A 25 5.58 7.97 11.55
CA ARG A 25 4.78 6.97 12.27
C ARG A 25 5.63 5.98 13.09
N TYR A 26 6.86 5.67 12.66
CA TYR A 26 7.77 4.85 13.46
C TYR A 26 8.51 5.68 14.52
N GLU A 27 8.75 6.97 14.28
CA GLU A 27 9.51 7.83 15.21
C GLU A 27 8.70 8.36 16.40
N THR A 28 7.36 8.43 16.32
CA THR A 28 6.59 9.15 17.37
C THR A 28 5.41 8.40 17.98
N GLY A 29 4.89 7.32 17.38
CA GLY A 29 3.82 6.50 17.97
C GLY A 29 2.52 7.23 18.40
N MET A 30 2.34 8.52 18.07
CA MET A 30 1.42 9.37 18.83
C MET A 30 0.09 9.71 18.16
N HIS A 31 -0.06 9.59 16.83
CA HIS A 31 -1.38 9.77 16.20
C HIS A 31 -1.56 8.89 14.95
N VAL A 32 -2.23 7.76 15.14
CA VAL A 32 -2.82 7.01 14.04
C VAL A 32 -4.05 7.79 13.56
N PRO A 33 -4.09 8.26 12.30
CA PRO A 33 -5.28 8.91 11.76
C PRO A 33 -6.46 7.93 11.79
N ASP A 34 -7.67 8.45 11.97
CA ASP A 34 -8.87 7.63 11.87
C ASP A 34 -9.02 7.05 10.45
N LEU A 35 -9.88 6.02 10.33
CA LEU A 35 -10.08 5.32 9.06
C LEU A 35 -10.53 6.27 7.94
N LYS A 36 -11.35 7.27 8.27
CA LYS A 36 -11.84 8.27 7.32
C LYS A 36 -10.68 9.09 6.75
N THR A 37 -9.82 9.62 7.60
CA THR A 37 -8.64 10.39 7.22
C THR A 37 -7.67 9.52 6.43
N ALA A 38 -7.49 8.25 6.81
CA ALA A 38 -6.63 7.33 6.08
C ALA A 38 -7.14 7.04 4.65
N LEU A 39 -8.47 6.94 4.47
CA LEU A 39 -9.10 6.80 3.15
C LEU A 39 -8.92 8.07 2.31
N GLU A 40 -9.20 9.25 2.87
CA GLU A 40 -9.01 10.54 2.19
C GLU A 40 -7.55 10.74 1.76
N LEU A 41 -6.61 10.32 2.60
CA LEU A 41 -5.20 10.29 2.23
C LEU A 41 -4.97 9.33 1.07
N ALA A 42 -5.34 8.07 1.17
CA ALA A 42 -5.13 7.08 0.10
C ALA A 42 -5.65 7.57 -1.26
N GLU A 43 -6.85 8.17 -1.29
CA GLU A 43 -7.44 8.80 -2.47
C GLU A 43 -6.59 9.96 -3.01
N ALA A 44 -6.16 10.88 -2.14
CA ALA A 44 -5.31 12.00 -2.54
C ALA A 44 -3.96 11.57 -3.14
N LEU A 45 -3.45 10.40 -2.71
CA LEU A 45 -2.19 9.83 -3.19
C LEU A 45 -2.36 8.92 -4.41
N GLY A 46 -3.59 8.60 -4.80
CA GLY A 46 -3.87 7.67 -5.91
C GLY A 46 -3.45 6.23 -5.62
N VAL A 47 -3.42 5.82 -4.35
CA VAL A 47 -3.09 4.44 -3.94
C VAL A 47 -4.23 3.83 -3.13
N SER A 48 -4.22 2.51 -2.97
CA SER A 48 -5.14 1.83 -2.06
C SER A 48 -4.77 2.07 -0.60
N LEU A 49 -5.79 2.12 0.26
CA LEU A 49 -5.58 2.16 1.71
C LEU A 49 -4.70 0.99 2.18
N SER A 50 -4.93 -0.21 1.63
CA SER A 50 -4.15 -1.41 1.92
C SER A 50 -2.66 -1.26 1.60
N SER A 51 -2.31 -0.61 0.49
CA SER A 51 -0.92 -0.32 0.13
C SER A 51 -0.32 0.79 1.02
N LEU A 52 -1.11 1.81 1.33
CA LEU A 52 -0.69 2.94 2.18
C LEU A 52 -0.28 2.49 3.59
N VAL A 53 -0.94 1.46 4.14
CA VAL A 53 -0.69 0.94 5.49
C VAL A 53 0.10 -0.37 5.52
N ALA A 54 0.57 -0.86 4.37
CA ALA A 54 1.32 -2.11 4.30
C ALA A 54 2.65 -2.04 5.08
N ASP A 55 3.03 -3.14 5.72
CA ASP A 55 4.21 -3.21 6.59
C ASP A 55 5.53 -2.92 5.87
N THR A 56 5.60 -3.25 4.57
CA THR A 56 6.79 -3.04 3.74
C THR A 56 6.43 -2.50 2.37
N ASP A 57 7.38 -1.80 1.74
CA ASP A 57 7.27 -1.29 0.37
C ASP A 57 6.99 -2.39 -0.64
N ARG A 58 7.56 -3.58 -0.40
CA ARG A 58 7.34 -4.75 -1.23
C ARG A 58 5.90 -5.23 -1.17
N LEU A 59 5.30 -5.27 0.02
CA LEU A 59 3.88 -5.63 0.18
C LEU A 59 2.96 -4.56 -0.42
N ALA A 60 3.28 -3.28 -0.19
CA ALA A 60 2.56 -2.16 -0.80
C ALA A 60 2.52 -2.27 -2.33
N GLN A 61 3.66 -2.58 -2.95
CA GLN A 61 3.77 -2.79 -4.39
C GLN A 61 2.98 -4.00 -4.86
N ILE A 62 3.07 -5.14 -4.16
CA ILE A 62 2.30 -6.35 -4.51
C ILE A 62 0.81 -6.05 -4.49
N ILE A 63 0.31 -5.37 -3.45
CA ILE A 63 -1.11 -5.00 -3.32
C ILE A 63 -1.57 -4.19 -4.54
N GLU A 64 -0.79 -3.21 -5.00
CA GLU A 64 -1.18 -2.41 -6.16
C GLU A 64 -1.10 -3.16 -7.49
N LEU A 65 -0.16 -4.09 -7.63
CA LEU A 65 -0.09 -4.95 -8.81
C LEU A 65 -1.32 -5.86 -8.87
N VAL A 66 -1.70 -6.47 -7.75
CA VAL A 66 -2.86 -7.37 -7.65
C VAL A 66 -4.16 -6.65 -7.99
N ARG A 67 -4.33 -5.39 -7.56
CA ARG A 67 -5.54 -4.58 -7.85
C ARG A 67 -5.75 -4.28 -9.34
N GLN A 68 -4.72 -4.43 -10.17
CA GLN A 68 -4.81 -4.22 -11.62
C GLN A 68 -5.17 -5.51 -12.39
N LEU A 69 -5.16 -6.66 -11.71
CA LEU A 69 -5.46 -7.96 -12.30
C LEU A 69 -6.97 -8.20 -12.34
N SER A 70 -7.45 -8.93 -13.35
CA SER A 70 -8.83 -9.46 -13.36
C SER A 70 -9.04 -10.49 -12.26
N ASP A 71 -10.29 -10.80 -11.95
CA ASP A 71 -10.63 -11.78 -10.92
C ASP A 71 -10.00 -13.15 -11.23
N GLU A 72 -9.98 -13.58 -12.50
CA GLU A 72 -9.34 -14.84 -12.92
C GLU A 72 -7.82 -14.82 -12.71
N GLN A 73 -7.17 -13.69 -13.01
CA GLN A 73 -5.73 -13.52 -12.79
C GLN A 73 -5.36 -13.46 -11.31
N GLN A 74 -6.24 -12.90 -10.47
CA GLN A 74 -6.07 -12.92 -9.02
C GLN A 74 -6.22 -14.33 -8.46
N GLU A 75 -7.13 -15.14 -9.00
CA GLU A 75 -7.29 -16.55 -8.64
C GLU A 75 -6.05 -17.38 -9.00
N GLU A 76 -5.56 -17.27 -10.25
CA GLU A 76 -4.32 -17.93 -10.70
C GLU A 76 -3.11 -17.54 -9.82
N LEU A 77 -2.96 -16.24 -9.52
CA LEU A 77 -1.89 -15.78 -8.64
C LEU A 77 -2.03 -16.34 -7.22
N THR A 78 -3.26 -16.43 -6.70
CA THR A 78 -3.52 -17.00 -5.37
C THR A 78 -3.14 -18.48 -5.32
N GLU A 79 -3.47 -19.25 -6.35
CA GLU A 79 -3.04 -20.65 -6.48
C GLU A 79 -1.51 -20.77 -6.48
N HIS A 80 -0.82 -19.96 -7.29
CA HIS A 80 0.64 -19.94 -7.32
C HIS A 80 1.28 -19.58 -5.97
N LEU A 81 0.77 -18.55 -5.31
CA LEU A 81 1.25 -18.14 -3.99
C LEU A 81 0.97 -19.21 -2.92
N SER A 82 -0.17 -19.91 -3.01
CA SER A 82 -0.52 -21.01 -2.10
C SER A 82 0.44 -22.21 -2.25
N ALA A 83 0.87 -22.50 -3.48
CA ALA A 83 1.85 -23.54 -3.75
C ALA A 83 3.24 -23.20 -3.19
N LEU A 84 3.63 -21.92 -3.23
CA LEU A 84 4.88 -21.42 -2.64
C LEU A 84 4.85 -21.39 -1.11
N THR A 85 3.65 -21.24 -0.52
CA THR A 85 3.43 -21.17 0.93
C THR A 85 2.90 -22.49 1.52
N GLY A 86 3.06 -23.61 0.80
CA GLY A 86 2.53 -24.95 1.11
C GLY A 86 2.54 -25.34 2.61
N PRO A 87 1.67 -26.29 3.02
CA PRO A 87 1.12 -26.36 4.36
C PRO A 87 2.19 -26.40 5.45
N ALA A 88 2.30 -25.35 6.25
CA ALA A 88 2.79 -25.52 7.60
C ALA A 88 1.77 -26.40 8.36
N ALA A 89 2.19 -27.61 8.71
CA ALA A 89 1.49 -28.63 9.51
C ALA A 89 0.47 -29.53 8.77
N LYS A 90 0.98 -30.58 8.10
CA LYS A 90 0.46 -31.92 8.40
C LYS A 90 1.35 -32.51 9.50
N THR A 91 0.92 -32.40 10.75
CA THR A 91 1.43 -33.28 11.81
C THR A 91 1.06 -34.72 11.41
N PRO A 92 1.99 -35.67 11.39
CA PRO A 92 1.64 -37.08 11.32
C PRO A 92 1.07 -37.47 12.69
N GLU A 93 -0.25 -37.64 12.78
CA GLU A 93 -0.85 -38.41 13.87
C GLU A 93 -0.77 -39.89 13.48
N GLU A 94 0.12 -40.61 14.17
CA GLU A 94 0.13 -42.08 14.31
C GLU A 94 -1.05 -42.57 15.13
#